data_AF-A0A9D8E9Z3-F1
#
_entry.id   AF-A0A9D8E9Z3-F1
#
_cell.length_a   1.000
_cell.length_b   1.000
_cell.length_c   1.000
_cell.angle_alpha   90.00
_cell.angle_beta   90.00
_cell.angle_gamma   90.00
#
_symmetry.space_group_name_H-M   'P 1'
#
loop_
_entity.id
_entity.type
_entity.pdbx_description
1 polymer ?
#
loop_
_entity_poly.entity_id
_entity_poly.type
_entity_poly.pdbx_seq_one_letter_code
_entity_poly.pdbx_strand_id
1 'polypeptide(L)'
;DSLPLADSPVQAVLAVACGALGVGVLTARRRFTGALLLGGSGYALALVFLAHGAPDLAITQFLVETLVIVMFLLVLQHLPDGLRPPPSWAPRALRFGLAAVVGISVTVFALAVSSSRTEPSVGRDYIARSVDEGGGRNVVNVTLVDFRGFDTLGEITVLAVAAIGVVNLVGHARREQRRKRLADGTDDLGPGRPTVVDHDVGSRFRSVILSTTVRGIAPALGAVALFVAARGHNAPGGGFAGGLILATAIALGYLADGRRAFRLRPAQPLLAVGIGLALAVAVAVTPLAFGGALLESAIVTVDVPAVGPVKLVSSALFDVGVMILVAGAVLAAMAAFVGAGGADPDPDPGSTGGAVDSMDPADAVGEVR
;
A
#
# COMPACT_ATOMS: atom_id res chain seq x y z
N ASP A 1 -37.06 18.90 -3.65
CA ASP A 1 -37.05 17.57 -3.02
C ASP A 1 -35.84 17.42 -2.12
N SER A 2 -36.06 17.06 -0.85
CA SER A 2 -35.00 16.91 0.16
C SER A 2 -34.08 15.76 -0.24
N LEU A 3 -32.79 16.03 -0.44
CA LEU A 3 -31.77 14.98 -0.52
C LEU A 3 -31.84 14.16 0.78
N PRO A 4 -32.23 12.88 0.75
CA PRO A 4 -32.22 12.07 1.95
C PRO A 4 -30.78 11.98 2.48
N LEU A 5 -30.60 12.11 3.80
CA LEU A 5 -29.28 12.05 4.43
C LEU A 5 -28.62 10.66 4.27
N ALA A 6 -29.41 9.60 4.07
CA ALA A 6 -28.96 8.26 3.76
C ALA A 6 -30.09 7.46 3.10
N ASP A 7 -29.74 6.55 2.18
CA ASP A 7 -30.70 5.63 1.54
C ASP A 7 -31.02 4.43 2.44
N SER A 8 -30.14 4.13 3.40
CA SER A 8 -30.36 3.08 4.40
C SER A 8 -29.83 3.46 5.80
N PRO A 9 -30.39 2.89 6.88
CA PRO A 9 -29.86 3.10 8.23
C PRO A 9 -28.39 2.67 8.38
N VAL A 10 -27.98 1.63 7.64
CA VAL A 10 -26.60 1.13 7.65
C VAL A 10 -25.63 2.19 7.14
N GLN A 11 -25.97 2.91 6.06
CA GLN A 11 -25.14 3.99 5.54
C GLN A 11 -24.98 5.13 6.56
N ALA A 12 -26.05 5.51 7.26
CA ALA A 12 -25.99 6.53 8.30
C ALA A 12 -25.09 6.10 9.47
N VAL A 13 -25.21 4.85 9.93
CA VAL A 13 -24.36 4.29 10.99
C VAL A 13 -22.88 4.28 10.57
N LEU A 14 -22.59 3.84 9.35
CA LEU A 14 -21.22 3.83 8.82
C LEU A 14 -20.64 5.24 8.67
N ALA A 15 -21.43 6.22 8.23
CA ALA A 15 -21.01 7.61 8.16
C ALA A 15 -20.67 8.18 9.55
N VAL A 16 -21.50 7.91 10.56
CA VAL A 16 -21.23 8.30 11.95
C VAL A 16 -19.97 7.60 12.47
N ALA A 17 -19.78 6.31 12.18
CA ALA A 17 -18.59 5.56 12.56
C ALA A 17 -17.31 6.16 11.92
N CYS A 18 -17.35 6.51 10.63
CA CYS A 18 -16.26 7.20 9.94
C CYS A 18 -15.92 8.54 10.62
N GLY A 19 -16.93 9.34 10.94
CA GLY A 19 -16.78 10.61 11.65
C GLY A 19 -16.17 10.43 13.04
N ALA A 20 -16.65 9.45 13.81
CA ALA A 20 -16.15 9.13 15.14
C ALA A 20 -14.69 8.67 15.12
N LEU A 21 -14.31 7.82 14.17
CA LEU A 21 -12.92 7.39 13.97
C LEU A 21 -12.03 8.56 13.56
N GLY A 22 -12.50 9.43 12.66
CA GLY A 22 -11.80 10.65 12.27
C GLY A 22 -11.54 11.58 13.47
N VAL A 23 -12.53 11.81 14.33
CA VAL A 23 -12.36 12.55 15.59
C VAL A 23 -11.40 11.81 16.52
N GLY A 24 -11.48 10.49 16.59
CA GLY A 24 -10.55 9.64 17.33
C GLY A 24 -9.09 9.91 16.95
N VAL A 25 -8.78 9.95 15.66
CA VAL A 25 -7.42 10.26 15.14
C VAL A 25 -6.91 11.60 15.69
N LEU A 26 -7.77 12.62 15.82
CA LEU A 26 -7.39 13.95 16.35
C LEU A 26 -7.02 13.94 17.84
N THR A 27 -7.42 12.90 18.57
CA THR A 27 -7.13 12.73 20.01
C THR A 27 -5.95 11.80 20.29
N ALA A 28 -5.43 11.13 19.26
CA ALA A 28 -4.31 10.20 19.38
C ALA A 28 -3.04 10.92 19.84
N ARG A 29 -2.44 10.44 20.94
CA ARG A 29 -1.17 10.96 21.47
C ARG A 29 0.05 10.17 21.01
N ARG A 30 -0.15 8.89 20.68
CA ARG A 30 0.89 7.96 20.21
C ARG A 30 0.68 7.67 18.73
N ARG A 31 1.79 7.56 17.99
CA ARG A 31 1.75 7.31 16.54
C ARG A 31 1.07 5.98 16.20
N PHE A 32 1.33 4.93 16.99
CA PHE A 32 0.68 3.63 16.81
C PHE A 32 -0.84 3.71 16.94
N THR A 33 -1.36 4.39 17.97
CA THR A 33 -2.80 4.61 18.14
C THR A 33 -3.38 5.42 16.98
N GLY A 34 -2.67 6.45 16.52
CA GLY A 34 -3.08 7.25 15.37
C GLY A 34 -3.15 6.42 14.08
N ALA A 35 -2.16 5.56 13.83
CA ALA A 35 -2.14 4.67 12.67
C ALA A 35 -3.26 3.63 12.71
N LEU A 36 -3.57 3.07 13.89
CA LEU A 36 -4.68 2.11 14.03
C LEU A 36 -6.05 2.77 13.81
N LEU A 37 -6.26 3.99 14.33
CA LEU A 37 -7.50 4.75 14.14
C LEU A 37 -7.67 5.21 12.69
N LEU A 38 -6.57 5.61 12.04
CA LEU A 38 -6.55 5.91 10.60
C LEU A 38 -6.89 4.65 9.79
N GLY A 39 -6.28 3.53 10.14
CA GLY A 39 -6.61 2.19 9.65
C GLY A 39 -8.11 1.89 9.72
N GLY A 40 -8.67 1.99 10.93
CA GLY A 40 -10.10 1.79 11.16
C GLY A 40 -10.96 2.71 10.30
N SER A 41 -10.56 3.97 10.10
CA SER A 41 -11.30 4.91 9.26
C SER A 41 -11.34 4.49 7.79
N GLY A 42 -10.26 3.92 7.26
CA GLY A 42 -10.23 3.40 5.90
C GLY A 42 -11.06 2.12 5.71
N TYR A 43 -11.08 1.23 6.70
CA TYR A 43 -11.99 0.07 6.72
C TYR A 43 -13.46 0.50 6.80
N ALA A 44 -13.77 1.53 7.60
CA ALA A 44 -15.12 2.09 7.66
C ALA A 44 -15.52 2.71 6.31
N LEU A 45 -14.60 3.40 5.62
CA LEU A 45 -14.83 3.93 4.27
C LEU A 45 -15.06 2.81 3.24
N ALA A 46 -14.32 1.71 3.31
CA ALA A 46 -14.55 0.55 2.45
C ALA A 46 -15.96 -0.05 2.64
N LEU A 47 -16.45 -0.10 3.87
CA LEU A 47 -17.82 -0.52 4.16
C LEU A 47 -18.85 0.48 3.62
N VAL A 48 -18.56 1.79 3.62
CA VAL A 48 -19.40 2.80 2.97
C VAL A 48 -19.49 2.53 1.47
N PHE A 49 -18.37 2.25 0.79
CA PHE A 49 -18.40 1.90 -0.64
C PHE A 49 -19.23 0.65 -0.90
N LEU A 50 -19.07 -0.39 -0.08
CA LEU A 50 -19.86 -1.61 -0.20
C LEU A 50 -21.36 -1.35 -0.02
N ALA A 51 -21.73 -0.51 0.95
CA ALA A 51 -23.11 -0.12 1.21
C ALA A 51 -23.73 0.76 0.09
N HIS A 52 -22.90 1.33 -0.79
CA HIS A 52 -23.33 2.05 -1.99
C HIS A 52 -23.28 1.18 -3.26
N GLY A 53 -23.06 -0.14 -3.13
CA GLY A 53 -23.00 -1.05 -4.27
C GLY A 53 -21.74 -0.90 -5.12
N ALA A 54 -20.64 -0.42 -4.53
CA ALA A 54 -19.34 -0.26 -5.18
C ALA A 54 -18.32 -1.32 -4.68
N PRO A 55 -18.50 -2.62 -5.03
CA PRO A 55 -17.67 -3.70 -4.51
C PRO A 55 -16.20 -3.63 -4.96
N ASP A 56 -15.92 -3.18 -6.19
CA ASP A 56 -14.55 -3.00 -6.70
C ASP A 56 -13.78 -1.96 -5.87
N LEU A 57 -14.43 -0.83 -5.56
CA LEU A 57 -13.88 0.21 -4.69
C LEU A 57 -13.70 -0.29 -3.26
N ALA A 58 -14.64 -1.07 -2.74
CA ALA A 58 -14.54 -1.64 -1.40
C ALA A 58 -13.36 -2.61 -1.27
N ILE A 59 -13.21 -3.55 -2.21
CA ILE A 59 -12.11 -4.54 -2.21
C ILE A 59 -10.77 -3.82 -2.30
N THR A 60 -10.63 -2.89 -3.25
CA THR A 60 -9.38 -2.13 -3.40
C THR A 60 -9.08 -1.30 -2.14
N GLN A 61 -10.07 -0.65 -1.54
CA GLN A 61 -9.89 0.09 -0.30
C GLN A 61 -9.45 -0.81 0.86
N PHE A 62 -10.05 -1.99 1.05
CA PHE A 62 -9.60 -2.93 2.09
C PHE A 62 -8.15 -3.38 1.89
N LEU A 63 -7.75 -3.64 0.65
CA LEU A 63 -6.40 -4.08 0.31
C LEU A 63 -5.37 -2.96 0.50
N VAL A 64 -5.67 -1.75 0.01
CA VAL A 64 -4.81 -0.57 0.21
C VAL A 64 -4.69 -0.27 1.70
N GLU A 65 -5.79 -0.27 2.46
CA GLU A 65 -5.74 0.02 3.89
C GLU A 65 -4.89 -0.99 4.66
N THR A 66 -5.01 -2.28 4.33
CA THR A 66 -4.17 -3.34 4.90
C THR A 66 -2.69 -3.10 4.62
N LEU A 67 -2.34 -2.80 3.37
CA LEU A 67 -0.95 -2.55 2.98
C LEU A 67 -0.40 -1.26 3.61
N VAL A 68 -1.20 -0.20 3.66
CA VAL A 68 -0.82 1.07 4.28
C VAL A 68 -0.59 0.90 5.77
N ILE A 69 -1.40 0.14 6.49
CA ILE A 69 -1.15 -0.20 7.90
C ILE A 69 0.18 -0.94 8.04
N VAL A 70 0.43 -1.97 7.23
CA VAL A 70 1.70 -2.72 7.25
C VAL A 70 2.89 -1.79 6.98
N MET A 71 2.80 -0.95 5.95
CA MET A 71 3.84 0.03 5.63
C MET A 71 4.03 1.06 6.75
N PHE A 72 2.96 1.57 7.35
CA PHE A 72 3.05 2.48 8.48
C PHE A 72 3.75 1.83 9.66
N LEU A 73 3.39 0.60 10.04
CA LEU A 73 4.06 -0.11 11.12
C LEU A 73 5.56 -0.28 10.85
N LEU A 74 5.93 -0.61 9.60
CA LEU A 74 7.32 -0.70 9.17
C LEU A 74 8.07 0.63 9.19
N VAL A 75 7.39 1.76 9.02
CA VAL A 75 8.01 3.09 9.12
C VAL A 75 8.05 3.56 10.57
N LEU A 76 6.99 3.31 11.34
CA LEU A 76 6.84 3.74 12.73
C LEU A 76 7.89 3.14 13.67
N GLN A 77 8.40 1.94 13.37
CA GLN A 77 9.50 1.37 14.15
C GLN A 77 10.79 2.21 14.13
N HIS A 78 10.95 3.13 13.17
CA HIS A 78 12.14 3.99 13.04
C HIS A 78 11.94 5.40 13.60
N LEU A 79 10.80 5.63 14.24
CA LEU A 79 10.26 6.95 14.48
C LEU A 79 9.89 7.04 15.97
N PRO A 80 10.27 8.14 16.66
CA PRO A 80 9.98 8.24 18.10
C PRO A 80 8.48 8.21 18.37
N ASP A 81 8.06 7.55 19.44
CA ASP A 81 6.64 7.23 19.73
C ASP A 81 5.70 8.45 19.78
N GLY A 82 6.23 9.59 20.21
CA GLY A 82 5.49 10.84 20.41
C GLY A 82 5.24 11.62 19.12
N LEU A 83 4.09 12.28 19.04
CA LEU A 83 3.85 13.32 18.05
C LEU A 83 4.63 14.59 18.43
N ARG A 84 5.17 15.28 17.43
CA ARG A 84 5.85 16.57 17.65
C ARG A 84 4.83 17.62 18.13
N PRO A 85 5.20 18.49 19.07
CA PRO A 85 4.33 19.59 19.47
C PRO A 85 4.04 20.52 18.28
N PRO A 86 2.85 21.14 18.25
CA PRO A 86 2.51 22.10 17.21
C PRO A 86 3.46 23.31 17.24
N PRO A 87 3.72 23.96 16.09
CA PRO A 87 4.56 25.15 16.07
C PRO A 87 3.87 26.30 16.82
N SER A 88 4.66 27.14 17.49
CA SER A 88 4.18 28.24 18.35
C SER A 88 3.34 29.27 17.61
N TRP A 89 3.62 29.49 16.31
CA TRP A 89 2.88 30.43 15.47
C TRP A 89 1.48 29.95 15.07
N ALA A 90 1.17 28.65 15.22
CA ALA A 90 -0.11 28.06 14.82
C ALA A 90 -0.86 27.45 16.02
N PRO A 91 -1.53 28.29 16.84
CA PRO A 91 -2.26 27.80 18.00
C PRO A 91 -3.40 26.86 17.59
N ARG A 92 -3.82 25.99 18.52
CA ARG A 92 -4.84 24.96 18.27
C ARG A 92 -6.14 25.54 17.71
N ALA A 93 -6.58 26.69 18.22
CA ALA A 93 -7.79 27.36 17.76
C ALA A 93 -7.71 27.80 16.29
N LEU A 94 -6.58 28.38 15.86
CA LEU A 94 -6.37 28.78 14.47
C LEU A 94 -6.39 27.56 13.54
N ARG A 95 -5.68 26.49 13.91
CA ARG A 95 -5.62 25.26 13.11
C ARG A 95 -6.98 24.58 13.01
N PHE A 96 -7.73 24.54 14.10
CA PHE A 96 -9.08 23.99 14.12
C PHE A 96 -10.04 24.84 13.29
N GLY A 97 -10.00 26.17 13.44
CA GLY A 97 -10.80 27.11 12.66
C GLY A 97 -10.53 26.96 11.16
N LEU A 98 -9.25 26.91 10.75
CA LEU A 98 -8.88 26.70 9.35
C LEU A 98 -9.36 25.33 8.83
N ALA A 99 -9.16 24.26 9.59
CA ALA A 99 -9.63 22.92 9.21
C ALA A 99 -11.16 22.86 9.06
N ALA A 100 -11.90 23.52 9.97
CA ALA A 100 -13.36 23.60 9.91
C ALA A 100 -13.82 24.40 8.69
N VAL A 101 -13.19 25.54 8.40
CA VAL A 101 -13.49 26.34 7.20
C VAL A 101 -13.27 25.52 5.93
N VAL A 102 -12.12 24.84 5.82
CA VAL A 102 -11.83 23.99 4.65
C VAL A 102 -12.83 22.84 4.54
N GLY A 103 -13.09 22.12 5.63
CA GLY A 103 -14.03 21.00 5.65
C GLY A 103 -15.45 21.41 5.25
N ILE A 104 -15.99 22.46 5.88
CA ILE A 104 -17.32 23.00 5.55
C ILE A 104 -17.36 23.50 4.11
N SER A 105 -16.32 24.19 3.64
CA SER A 105 -16.26 24.69 2.26
C SER A 105 -16.31 23.56 1.24
N VAL A 106 -15.52 22.48 1.46
CA VAL A 106 -15.53 21.30 0.58
C VAL A 106 -16.89 20.60 0.61
N THR A 107 -17.51 20.45 1.79
CA THR A 107 -18.85 19.84 1.91
C THR A 107 -19.90 20.67 1.19
N VAL A 108 -19.95 21.98 1.42
CA VAL A 108 -20.91 22.89 0.76
C VAL A 108 -20.69 22.89 -0.74
N PHE A 109 -19.44 22.94 -1.19
CA PHE A 109 -19.10 22.87 -2.62
C PHE A 109 -19.58 21.55 -3.23
N ALA A 110 -19.32 20.41 -2.60
CA ALA A 110 -19.75 19.11 -3.09
C ALA A 110 -21.29 18.99 -3.18
N LEU A 111 -22.02 19.51 -2.19
CA LEU A 111 -23.48 19.55 -2.19
C LEU A 111 -24.03 20.51 -3.28
N ALA A 112 -23.42 21.67 -3.45
CA ALA A 112 -23.80 22.65 -4.47
C ALA A 112 -23.59 22.08 -5.89
N VAL A 113 -22.43 21.49 -6.17
CA VAL A 113 -22.15 20.86 -7.46
C VAL A 113 -23.08 19.69 -7.72
N SER A 114 -23.31 18.82 -6.73
CA SER A 114 -24.18 17.65 -6.87
C SER A 114 -25.64 18.02 -7.15
N SER A 115 -26.13 19.12 -6.55
CA SER A 115 -27.50 19.63 -6.77
C SER A 115 -27.65 20.45 -8.07
N SER A 116 -26.54 20.88 -8.68
CA SER A 116 -26.53 21.66 -9.92
C SER A 116 -26.55 20.83 -11.22
N ARG A 117 -26.59 19.49 -11.13
CA ARG A 117 -26.55 18.61 -12.31
C ARG A 117 -27.82 18.73 -13.15
N THR A 118 -27.69 19.17 -14.40
CA THR A 118 -28.79 19.27 -15.38
C THR A 118 -28.73 18.20 -16.48
N GLU A 119 -27.52 17.74 -16.83
CA GLU A 119 -27.31 16.77 -17.91
C GLU A 119 -27.44 15.31 -17.44
N PRO A 120 -27.89 14.39 -18.31
CA PRO A 120 -27.90 12.95 -18.02
C PRO A 120 -26.53 12.40 -17.65
N SER A 121 -26.51 11.35 -16.83
CA SER A 121 -25.25 10.68 -16.45
C SER A 121 -24.72 9.80 -17.59
N VAL A 122 -23.48 10.03 -17.99
CA VAL A 122 -22.70 9.15 -18.90
C VAL A 122 -22.58 7.71 -18.38
N GLY A 123 -22.80 7.48 -17.09
CA GLY A 123 -22.78 6.14 -16.50
C GLY A 123 -23.84 5.21 -17.10
N ARG A 124 -24.98 5.74 -17.58
CA ARG A 124 -25.99 4.92 -18.28
C ARG A 124 -25.45 4.39 -19.61
N ASP A 125 -24.71 5.21 -20.33
CA ASP A 125 -24.10 4.83 -21.62
C ASP A 125 -23.02 3.77 -21.41
N TYR A 126 -22.19 3.90 -20.36
CA TYR A 126 -21.20 2.89 -20.01
C TYR A 126 -21.84 1.54 -19.68
N ILE A 127 -22.93 1.51 -18.90
CA ILE A 127 -23.65 0.27 -18.60
C ILE A 127 -24.17 -0.39 -19.88
N ALA A 128 -24.77 0.40 -20.78
CA ALA A 128 -25.34 -0.11 -22.02
C ALA A 128 -24.29 -0.68 -22.99
N ARG A 129 -23.09 -0.08 -23.04
CA ARG A 129 -22.03 -0.45 -24.00
C ARG A 129 -21.02 -1.47 -23.47
N SER A 130 -20.99 -1.74 -22.16
CA SER A 130 -19.91 -2.53 -21.52
C SER A 130 -19.75 -3.94 -22.09
N VAL A 131 -20.86 -4.65 -22.35
CA VAL A 131 -20.80 -6.05 -22.83
C VAL A 131 -20.47 -6.12 -24.31
N ASP A 132 -21.09 -5.24 -25.10
CA ASP A 132 -21.02 -5.27 -26.56
C ASP A 132 -19.69 -4.70 -27.07
N GLU A 133 -19.20 -3.60 -26.48
CA GLU A 133 -17.97 -2.94 -26.92
C GLU A 133 -16.75 -3.32 -26.08
N GLY A 134 -16.89 -3.33 -24.75
CA GLY A 134 -15.77 -3.67 -23.85
C GLY A 134 -15.58 -5.16 -23.65
N GLY A 135 -16.64 -5.94 -23.89
CA GLY A 135 -16.61 -7.38 -23.79
C GLY A 135 -16.96 -7.95 -22.41
N GLY A 136 -17.34 -7.12 -21.45
CA GLY A 136 -17.38 -7.46 -20.03
C GLY A 136 -18.62 -7.05 -19.28
N ARG A 137 -18.91 -7.81 -18.21
CA ARG A 137 -20.04 -7.54 -17.31
C ARG A 137 -19.67 -6.66 -16.12
N ASN A 138 -18.38 -6.57 -15.80
CA ASN A 138 -17.91 -5.65 -14.78
C ASN A 138 -17.73 -4.26 -15.40
N VAL A 139 -18.77 -3.42 -15.29
CA VAL A 139 -18.79 -2.06 -15.85
C VAL A 139 -17.65 -1.21 -15.30
N VAL A 140 -17.24 -1.41 -14.04
CA VAL A 140 -16.13 -0.66 -13.44
C VAL A 140 -14.82 -1.04 -14.11
N ASN A 141 -14.50 -2.33 -14.19
CA ASN A 141 -13.26 -2.79 -14.84
C ASN A 141 -13.23 -2.38 -16.31
N VAL A 142 -14.31 -2.62 -17.07
CA VAL A 142 -14.42 -2.23 -18.49
C VAL A 142 -14.25 -0.71 -18.66
N THR A 143 -14.80 0.10 -17.75
CA THR A 143 -14.59 1.55 -17.79
C THR A 143 -13.11 1.89 -17.58
N LEU A 144 -12.43 1.23 -16.66
CA LEU A 144 -11.03 1.51 -16.33
C LEU A 144 -10.07 1.07 -17.44
N VAL A 145 -10.26 -0.12 -18.02
CA VAL A 145 -9.28 -0.70 -18.94
C VAL A 145 -9.62 -0.53 -20.43
N ASP A 146 -10.91 -0.33 -20.77
CA ASP A 146 -11.36 -0.14 -22.15
C ASP A 146 -11.76 1.31 -22.41
N PHE A 147 -12.84 1.81 -21.80
CA PHE A 147 -13.37 3.15 -22.13
C PHE A 147 -12.47 4.30 -21.69
N ARG A 148 -11.81 4.15 -20.54
CA ARG A 148 -10.90 5.14 -19.94
C ARG A 148 -9.53 4.53 -19.65
N GLY A 149 -9.08 3.60 -20.51
CA GLY A 149 -7.77 2.94 -20.41
C GLY A 149 -6.58 3.91 -20.27
N PHE A 150 -6.68 5.11 -20.83
CA PHE A 150 -5.68 6.16 -20.68
C PHE A 150 -5.51 6.64 -19.24
N ASP A 151 -6.59 6.72 -18.47
CA ASP A 151 -6.53 7.15 -17.07
C ASP A 151 -5.79 6.10 -16.25
N THR A 152 -6.10 4.82 -16.46
CA THR A 152 -5.36 3.72 -15.82
C THR A 152 -3.90 3.68 -16.24
N LEU A 153 -3.58 3.90 -17.52
CA LEU A 153 -2.19 4.00 -17.98
C LEU A 153 -1.45 5.16 -17.28
N GLY A 154 -2.13 6.30 -17.08
CA GLY A 154 -1.62 7.44 -16.33
C GLY A 154 -1.38 7.10 -14.86
N GLU A 155 -2.36 6.49 -14.19
CA GLU A 155 -2.26 6.07 -12.79
C GLU A 155 -1.09 5.11 -12.54
N ILE A 156 -0.94 4.06 -13.36
CA ILE A 156 0.18 3.12 -13.20
C ILE A 156 1.52 3.77 -13.51
N THR A 157 1.56 4.76 -14.41
CA THR A 157 2.77 5.55 -14.67
C THR A 157 3.14 6.39 -13.45
N VAL A 158 2.16 7.04 -12.80
CA VAL A 158 2.38 7.77 -11.54
C VAL A 158 2.86 6.82 -10.44
N LEU A 159 2.30 5.62 -10.32
CA LEU A 159 2.76 4.60 -9.37
C LEU A 159 4.20 4.15 -9.67
N ALA A 160 4.56 3.98 -10.93
CA ALA A 160 5.93 3.65 -11.33
C ALA A 160 6.92 4.75 -10.94
N VAL A 161 6.59 6.02 -11.25
CA VAL A 161 7.39 7.19 -10.86
C VAL A 161 7.52 7.29 -9.34
N ALA A 162 6.43 7.08 -8.59
CA ALA A 162 6.46 7.09 -7.14
C ALA A 162 7.36 5.98 -6.57
N ALA A 163 7.28 4.76 -7.11
CA ALA A 163 8.13 3.64 -6.68
C ALA A 163 9.62 3.92 -6.91
N ILE A 164 9.96 4.44 -8.10
CA ILE A 164 11.33 4.88 -8.42
C ILE A 164 11.78 6.00 -7.47
N GLY A 165 10.91 6.97 -7.22
CA GLY A 165 11.17 8.09 -6.31
C GLY A 165 11.47 7.63 -4.88
N VAL A 166 10.64 6.74 -4.33
CA VAL A 166 10.82 6.18 -2.97
C VAL A 166 12.15 5.44 -2.86
N VAL A 167 12.46 4.55 -3.82
CA VAL A 167 13.73 3.78 -3.79
C VAL A 167 14.95 4.71 -3.86
N ASN A 168 14.92 5.72 -4.73
CA ASN A 168 16.03 6.66 -4.88
C ASN A 168 16.18 7.59 -3.68
N LEU A 169 15.09 8.14 -3.15
CA LEU A 169 15.13 9.05 -2.00
C LEU A 169 15.67 8.34 -0.76
N VAL A 170 15.12 7.16 -0.46
CA VAL A 170 15.59 6.37 0.70
C VAL A 170 17.01 5.88 0.47
N GLY A 171 17.36 5.44 -0.75
CA GLY A 171 18.72 5.06 -1.10
C GLY A 171 19.73 6.20 -0.94
N HIS A 172 19.35 7.43 -1.32
CA HIS A 172 20.19 8.61 -1.17
C HIS A 172 20.40 8.97 0.30
N ALA A 173 19.33 9.03 1.09
CA ALA A 173 19.40 9.30 2.53
C ALA A 173 20.35 8.34 3.26
N ARG A 174 20.33 7.04 2.89
CA ARG A 174 21.26 6.03 3.44
C ARG A 174 22.72 6.30 3.07
N ARG A 175 22.99 6.64 1.81
CA ARG A 175 24.35 6.94 1.35
C ARG A 175 24.91 8.17 2.06
N GLU A 176 24.08 9.17 2.29
CA GLU A 176 24.45 10.38 3.03
C GLU A 176 24.74 10.07 4.50
N GLN A 177 23.88 9.30 5.18
CA GLN A 177 24.11 8.87 6.56
C GLN A 177 25.41 8.06 6.70
N ARG A 178 25.66 7.12 5.79
CA ARG A 178 26.91 6.34 5.78
C ARG A 178 28.13 7.24 5.56
N ARG A 179 28.02 8.22 4.66
CA ARG A 179 29.10 9.19 4.42
C ARG A 179 29.39 10.04 5.67
N LYS A 180 28.37 10.46 6.42
CA LYS A 180 28.53 11.18 7.69
C LYS A 180 29.23 10.32 8.74
N ARG A 181 28.79 9.06 8.95
CA ARG A 181 29.43 8.12 9.87
C ARG A 181 30.91 7.87 9.54
N LEU A 182 31.24 7.74 8.25
CA LEU A 182 32.63 7.59 7.80
C LEU A 182 33.45 8.86 8.02
N ALA A 183 32.85 10.04 7.89
CA ALA A 183 33.51 11.33 8.10
C ALA A 183 33.73 11.64 9.59
N ASP A 184 32.78 11.24 10.44
CA ASP A 184 32.85 11.41 11.90
C ASP A 184 33.78 10.39 12.58
N GLY A 185 34.38 9.47 11.81
CA GLY A 185 35.31 8.45 12.33
C GLY A 185 34.64 7.41 13.25
N THR A 186 33.31 7.44 13.37
CA THR A 186 32.51 6.52 14.19
C THR A 186 32.38 5.13 13.53
N ASP A 187 32.72 5.01 12.25
CA ASP A 187 32.73 3.73 11.52
C ASP A 187 34.09 3.03 11.74
N ASP A 188 34.34 2.54 12.97
CA ASP A 188 35.61 1.91 13.40
C ASP A 188 35.79 0.47 12.84
N LEU A 189 35.27 0.24 11.64
CA LEU A 189 35.24 -1.04 10.96
C LEU A 189 36.23 -0.98 9.81
N GLY A 190 37.45 -1.47 10.09
CA GLY A 190 38.55 -1.53 9.13
C GLY A 190 38.19 -2.18 7.79
N PRO A 191 39.01 -1.93 6.74
CA PRO A 191 38.72 -2.34 5.36
C PRO A 191 38.72 -3.88 5.25
N GLY A 192 37.54 -4.50 5.34
CA GLY A 192 37.40 -5.94 5.10
C GLY A 192 36.32 -6.67 5.89
N ARG A 193 35.68 -6.07 6.90
CA ARG A 193 34.53 -6.71 7.57
C ARG A 193 33.22 -6.21 6.97
N PRO A 194 32.35 -7.08 6.42
CA PRO A 194 31.01 -6.67 6.03
C PRO A 194 30.29 -6.17 7.28
N THR A 195 30.05 -4.86 7.36
CA THR A 195 29.39 -4.17 8.49
C THR A 195 27.88 -4.37 8.47
N VAL A 196 27.45 -5.59 8.17
CA VAL A 196 26.05 -5.97 8.31
C VAL A 196 26.00 -6.88 9.53
N VAL A 197 26.05 -6.29 10.73
CA VAL A 197 25.33 -6.90 11.85
C VAL A 197 23.87 -6.79 11.42
N ASP A 198 23.46 -7.82 10.69
CA ASP A 198 22.15 -7.98 10.10
C ASP A 198 21.19 -8.19 11.26
N HIS A 199 20.75 -7.09 11.88
CA HIS A 199 19.50 -7.11 12.61
C HIS A 199 18.40 -7.34 11.57
N ASP A 200 18.28 -8.61 11.19
CA ASP A 200 17.11 -9.18 10.55
C ASP A 200 15.96 -8.76 11.45
N VAL A 201 15.05 -7.92 10.95
CA VAL A 201 13.91 -7.39 11.70
C VAL A 201 13.07 -8.53 12.31
N GLY A 202 13.25 -9.77 11.82
CA GLY A 202 12.69 -11.00 12.38
C GLY A 202 13.53 -11.74 13.44
N SER A 203 14.79 -11.43 13.74
CA SER A 203 15.62 -12.31 14.60
C SER A 203 15.24 -12.26 16.08
N ARG A 204 14.73 -11.13 16.59
CA ARG A 204 14.32 -11.02 18.01
C ARG A 204 12.93 -11.55 18.33
N PHE A 205 12.06 -11.74 17.33
CA PHE A 205 10.69 -12.25 17.51
C PHE A 205 10.21 -13.13 16.33
N ARG A 206 11.03 -14.11 15.92
CA ARG A 206 10.61 -15.17 14.97
C ARG A 206 9.52 -16.02 15.62
N SER A 207 8.26 -15.65 15.38
CA SER A 207 7.12 -16.46 15.79
C SER A 207 6.99 -17.64 14.84
N VAL A 208 7.22 -18.85 15.37
CA VAL A 208 7.04 -20.11 14.62
C VAL A 208 5.60 -20.24 14.12
N ILE A 209 4.64 -19.74 14.90
CA ILE A 209 3.22 -19.69 14.51
C ILE A 209 3.07 -18.81 13.27
N LEU A 210 3.58 -17.58 13.31
CA LEU A 210 3.49 -16.64 12.18
C LEU A 210 4.16 -17.20 10.93
N SER A 211 5.40 -17.71 11.02
CA SER A 211 6.11 -18.27 9.86
C SER A 211 5.38 -19.46 9.26
N THR A 212 4.85 -20.35 10.09
CA THR A 212 4.13 -21.55 9.61
C THR A 212 2.81 -21.15 8.95
N THR A 213 2.05 -20.26 9.58
CA THR A 213 0.78 -19.76 9.04
C THR A 213 0.98 -19.02 7.72
N VAL A 214 1.97 -18.11 7.63
CA VAL A 214 2.21 -17.36 6.40
C VAL A 214 2.71 -18.25 5.27
N ARG A 215 3.59 -19.23 5.53
CA ARG A 215 4.02 -20.20 4.48
C ARG A 215 2.86 -21.01 3.91
N GLY A 216 1.83 -21.29 4.73
CA GLY A 216 0.61 -21.95 4.26
C GLY A 216 -0.30 -21.00 3.46
N ILE A 217 -0.50 -19.77 3.94
CA ILE A 217 -1.45 -18.83 3.36
C ILE A 217 -0.91 -18.11 2.11
N ALA A 218 0.38 -17.80 2.03
CA ALA A 218 0.94 -16.98 0.96
C ALA A 218 0.73 -17.56 -0.46
N PRO A 219 0.93 -18.88 -0.72
CA PRO A 219 0.61 -19.47 -2.01
C PRO A 219 -0.88 -19.39 -2.35
N ALA A 220 -1.75 -19.57 -1.35
CA ALA A 220 -3.20 -19.43 -1.52
C ALA A 220 -3.58 -17.99 -1.88
N LEU A 221 -2.97 -16.98 -1.24
CA LEU A 221 -3.15 -15.57 -1.62
C LEU A 221 -2.62 -15.29 -3.03
N GLY A 222 -1.51 -15.90 -3.44
CA GLY A 222 -1.01 -15.80 -4.82
C GLY A 222 -2.00 -16.37 -5.84
N ALA A 223 -2.59 -17.53 -5.56
CA ALA A 223 -3.64 -18.10 -6.39
C ALA A 223 -4.91 -17.21 -6.42
N VAL A 224 -5.31 -16.66 -5.27
CA VAL A 224 -6.43 -15.71 -5.18
C VAL A 224 -6.13 -14.44 -5.97
N ALA A 225 -4.91 -13.90 -5.92
CA ALA A 225 -4.51 -12.73 -6.71
C ALA A 225 -4.69 -12.97 -8.21
N LEU A 226 -4.18 -14.10 -8.72
CA LEU A 226 -4.34 -14.49 -10.12
C LEU A 226 -5.81 -14.69 -10.50
N PHE A 227 -6.59 -15.34 -9.62
CA PHE A 227 -8.01 -15.55 -9.83
C PHE A 227 -8.79 -14.22 -9.89
N VAL A 228 -8.53 -13.30 -8.96
CA VAL A 228 -9.16 -11.97 -8.89
C VAL A 228 -8.82 -11.12 -10.12
N ALA A 229 -7.57 -11.19 -10.59
CA ALA A 229 -7.16 -10.54 -11.84
C ALA A 229 -7.87 -11.16 -13.06
N ALA A 230 -7.85 -12.50 -13.18
CA ALA A 230 -8.43 -13.21 -14.32
C ALA A 230 -9.95 -13.03 -14.46
N ARG A 231 -10.67 -12.90 -13.34
CA ARG A 231 -12.15 -12.69 -13.36
C ARG A 231 -12.57 -11.22 -13.47
N GLY A 232 -11.64 -10.27 -13.41
CA GLY A 232 -11.93 -8.83 -13.25
C GLY A 232 -12.86 -8.26 -14.32
N HIS A 233 -12.79 -8.79 -15.54
CA HIS A 233 -13.61 -8.38 -16.67
C HIS A 233 -15.12 -8.72 -16.50
N ASN A 234 -15.47 -9.64 -15.60
CA ASN A 234 -16.83 -10.14 -15.41
C ASN A 234 -17.36 -10.02 -13.97
N ALA A 235 -16.49 -9.77 -13.00
CA ALA A 235 -16.87 -9.68 -11.60
C ALA A 235 -15.89 -8.77 -10.85
N PRO A 236 -16.24 -8.31 -9.63
CA PRO A 236 -15.42 -7.37 -8.88
C PRO A 236 -13.97 -7.85 -8.72
N GLY A 237 -13.01 -6.97 -9.01
CA GLY A 237 -11.59 -7.33 -9.05
C GLY A 237 -10.79 -6.57 -10.11
N GLY A 238 -9.91 -7.27 -10.83
CA GLY A 238 -9.06 -6.69 -11.87
C GLY A 238 -7.56 -6.68 -11.51
N GLY A 239 -6.76 -6.10 -12.40
CA GLY A 239 -5.29 -6.09 -12.29
C GLY A 239 -4.78 -5.41 -11.02
N PHE A 240 -5.37 -4.27 -10.64
CA PHE A 240 -5.00 -3.54 -9.42
C PHE A 240 -5.23 -4.35 -8.14
N ALA A 241 -6.45 -4.85 -7.94
CA ALA A 241 -6.78 -5.65 -6.76
C ALA A 241 -5.92 -6.91 -6.69
N GLY A 242 -5.73 -7.61 -7.82
CA GLY A 242 -4.82 -8.74 -7.91
C GLY A 242 -3.38 -8.36 -7.52
N GLY A 243 -2.89 -7.22 -7.99
CA GLY A 243 -1.55 -6.72 -7.68
C GLY A 243 -1.34 -6.42 -6.20
N LEU A 244 -2.34 -5.83 -5.53
CA LEU A 244 -2.31 -5.57 -4.09
C LEU A 244 -2.38 -6.86 -3.25
N ILE A 245 -3.18 -7.84 -3.66
CA ILE A 245 -3.23 -9.16 -3.00
C ILE A 245 -1.88 -9.86 -3.13
N LEU A 246 -1.30 -9.85 -4.34
CA LEU A 246 0.02 -10.44 -4.59
C LEU A 246 1.12 -9.74 -3.77
N ALA A 247 1.09 -8.41 -3.72
CA ALA A 247 1.98 -7.62 -2.86
C ALA A 247 1.82 -8.02 -1.39
N THR A 248 0.59 -8.18 -0.91
CA THR A 248 0.28 -8.59 0.46
C THR A 248 0.82 -9.99 0.77
N ALA A 249 0.66 -10.94 -0.15
CA ALA A 249 1.19 -12.30 0.01
C ALA A 249 2.71 -12.30 0.21
N ILE A 250 3.42 -11.53 -0.63
CA ILE A 250 4.88 -11.42 -0.59
C ILE A 250 5.33 -10.61 0.64
N ALA A 251 4.61 -9.53 0.98
CA ALA A 251 4.83 -8.71 2.16
C ALA A 251 4.75 -9.53 3.46
N LEU A 252 3.71 -10.35 3.59
CA LEU A 252 3.54 -11.26 4.73
C LEU A 252 4.69 -12.28 4.80
N GLY A 253 5.06 -12.88 3.67
CA GLY A 253 6.20 -13.80 3.58
C GLY A 253 7.50 -13.15 4.08
N TYR A 254 7.72 -11.90 3.70
CA TYR A 254 8.87 -11.12 4.13
C TYR A 254 8.85 -10.83 5.65
N LEU A 255 7.69 -10.45 6.21
CA LEU A 255 7.53 -10.22 7.65
C LEU A 255 7.74 -11.49 8.49
N ALA A 256 7.29 -12.64 7.98
CA ALA A 256 7.27 -13.88 8.75
C ALA A 256 8.62 -14.60 8.78
N ASP A 257 9.36 -14.61 7.66
CA ASP A 257 10.61 -15.36 7.53
C ASP A 257 11.88 -14.49 7.53
N GLY A 258 11.72 -13.16 7.57
CA GLY A 258 12.80 -12.19 7.47
C GLY A 258 13.44 -12.17 6.07
N ARG A 259 14.66 -11.62 5.96
CA ARG A 259 15.35 -11.48 4.65
C ARG A 259 15.74 -12.81 3.98
N ARG A 260 15.52 -13.96 4.63
CA ARG A 260 15.85 -15.30 4.11
C ARG A 260 14.80 -15.88 3.16
N ALA A 261 13.51 -15.54 3.29
CA ALA A 261 12.49 -16.06 2.36
C ALA A 261 12.58 -15.42 0.97
N PHE A 262 13.01 -14.16 0.89
CA PHE A 262 13.12 -13.42 -0.36
C PHE A 262 14.32 -12.46 -0.30
N ARG A 263 15.48 -12.89 -0.82
CA ARG A 263 16.60 -11.99 -1.13
C ARG A 263 16.24 -11.15 -2.36
N LEU A 264 15.21 -10.31 -2.25
CA LEU A 264 14.87 -9.38 -3.31
C LEU A 264 15.88 -8.24 -3.31
N ARG A 265 16.72 -8.19 -4.35
CA ARG A 265 17.54 -7.00 -4.61
C ARG A 265 16.58 -5.85 -4.94
N PRO A 266 16.84 -4.60 -4.50
CA PRO A 266 15.97 -3.46 -4.83
C PRO A 266 15.70 -3.28 -6.33
N ALA A 267 16.59 -3.78 -7.18
CA ALA A 267 16.42 -3.82 -8.63
C ALA A 267 15.31 -4.77 -9.11
N GLN A 268 14.99 -5.84 -8.37
CA GLN A 268 13.98 -6.83 -8.79
C GLN A 268 12.54 -6.28 -8.71
N PRO A 269 12.12 -5.60 -7.63
CA PRO A 269 10.84 -4.90 -7.61
C PRO A 269 10.73 -3.79 -8.66
N LEU A 270 11.81 -3.00 -8.88
CA LEU A 270 11.82 -1.98 -9.94
C LEU A 270 11.76 -2.58 -11.35
N LEU A 271 12.39 -3.74 -11.56
CA LEU A 271 12.26 -4.48 -12.81
C LEU A 271 10.81 -4.94 -13.02
N ALA A 272 10.12 -5.42 -11.98
CA ALA A 272 8.71 -5.75 -12.08
C ALA A 272 7.86 -4.52 -12.44
N VAL A 273 8.12 -3.35 -11.85
CA VAL A 273 7.48 -2.08 -12.25
C VAL A 273 7.71 -1.79 -13.73
N GLY A 274 8.95 -1.89 -14.21
CA GLY A 274 9.29 -1.65 -15.61
C GLY A 274 8.64 -2.66 -16.57
N ILE A 275 8.67 -3.96 -16.23
CA ILE A 275 8.03 -5.02 -17.03
C ILE A 275 6.52 -4.82 -17.09
N GLY A 276 5.87 -4.53 -15.95
CA GLY A 276 4.43 -4.28 -15.90
C GLY A 276 4.02 -3.07 -16.73
N LEU A 277 4.78 -1.97 -16.64
CA LEU A 277 4.53 -0.77 -17.45
C LEU A 277 4.75 -1.06 -18.94
N ALA A 278 5.87 -1.71 -19.29
CA ALA A 278 6.19 -2.06 -20.67
C ALA A 278 5.13 -2.98 -21.28
N LEU A 279 4.61 -3.95 -20.51
CA LEU A 279 3.53 -4.83 -20.95
C LEU A 279 2.24 -4.05 -21.18
N ALA A 280 1.84 -3.17 -20.25
CA ALA A 280 0.65 -2.34 -20.41
C ALA A 280 0.75 -1.41 -21.63
N VAL A 281 1.89 -0.75 -21.84
CA VAL A 281 2.16 0.10 -23.02
C VAL A 281 2.17 -0.73 -24.30
N ALA A 282 2.79 -1.91 -24.29
CA ALA A 282 2.81 -2.79 -25.46
C ALA A 282 1.38 -3.18 -25.87
N VAL A 283 0.53 -3.60 -24.92
CA VAL A 283 -0.88 -3.90 -25.18
C VAL A 283 -1.62 -2.67 -25.71
N ALA A 284 -1.40 -1.50 -25.13
CA ALA A 284 -2.04 -0.25 -25.54
C ALA A 284 -1.70 0.18 -26.98
N VAL A 285 -0.45 -0.04 -27.41
CA VAL A 285 0.07 0.38 -28.72
C VAL A 285 -0.16 -0.68 -29.80
N THR A 286 -0.27 -1.96 -29.44
CA THR A 286 -0.39 -3.07 -30.40
C THR A 286 -1.49 -2.86 -31.45
N PRO A 287 -2.72 -2.40 -31.12
CA PRO A 287 -3.76 -2.20 -32.13
C PRO A 287 -3.38 -1.21 -33.24
N LEU A 288 -2.54 -0.21 -32.96
CA LEU A 288 -2.06 0.75 -33.97
C LEU A 288 -1.28 0.05 -35.09
N ALA A 289 -0.54 -1.03 -34.77
CA ALA A 289 0.20 -1.80 -35.77
C ALA A 289 -0.72 -2.58 -36.73
N PHE A 290 -1.99 -2.77 -36.35
CA PHE A 290 -3.02 -3.44 -37.15
C PHE A 290 -4.06 -2.47 -37.73
N GLY A 291 -3.82 -1.15 -37.63
CA GLY A 291 -4.72 -0.11 -38.14
C GLY A 291 -5.89 0.27 -37.20
N GLY A 292 -5.91 -0.26 -35.97
CA GLY A 292 -6.85 0.15 -34.92
C GLY A 292 -6.41 1.43 -34.20
N ALA A 293 -7.17 1.82 -33.18
CA ALA A 293 -6.88 2.96 -32.30
C ALA A 293 -6.06 2.54 -31.06
N LEU A 294 -5.39 3.50 -30.40
CA LEU A 294 -4.68 3.23 -29.15
C LEU A 294 -5.67 2.70 -28.09
N LEU A 295 -5.26 1.68 -27.34
CA LEU A 295 -6.08 1.00 -26.30
C LEU A 295 -7.36 0.35 -26.83
N GLU A 296 -7.49 0.16 -28.15
CA GLU A 296 -8.61 -0.61 -28.70
C GLU A 296 -8.50 -2.09 -28.29
N SER A 297 -9.57 -2.62 -27.70
CA SER A 297 -9.59 -4.00 -27.23
C SER A 297 -10.04 -4.98 -28.30
N ALA A 298 -9.26 -6.04 -28.49
CA ALA A 298 -9.63 -7.17 -29.33
C ALA A 298 -10.33 -8.24 -28.49
N ILE A 299 -11.46 -8.73 -28.99
CA ILE A 299 -12.23 -9.82 -28.39
C ILE A 299 -12.07 -11.06 -29.25
N VAL A 300 -11.53 -12.13 -28.67
CA VAL A 300 -11.35 -13.42 -29.34
C VAL A 300 -12.06 -14.49 -28.53
N THR A 301 -12.98 -15.21 -29.16
CA THR A 301 -13.64 -16.37 -28.54
C THR A 301 -12.91 -17.63 -28.97
N VAL A 302 -12.39 -18.37 -28.00
CA VAL A 302 -11.69 -19.64 -28.22
C VAL A 302 -12.51 -20.78 -27.65
N ASP A 303 -12.85 -21.76 -28.48
CA ASP A 303 -13.51 -22.98 -28.01
C ASP A 303 -12.48 -23.92 -27.36
N VAL A 304 -12.53 -24.02 -26.04
CA VAL A 304 -11.64 -24.88 -25.27
C VAL A 304 -12.32 -26.23 -25.06
N PRO A 305 -11.70 -27.35 -25.48
CA PRO A 305 -12.24 -28.69 -25.23
C PRO A 305 -12.54 -28.90 -23.74
N ALA A 306 -13.72 -29.43 -23.42
CA ALA A 306 -14.27 -29.66 -22.06
C ALA A 306 -14.68 -28.41 -21.24
N VAL A 307 -14.36 -27.19 -21.67
CA VAL A 307 -14.75 -25.94 -20.96
C VAL A 307 -15.81 -25.14 -21.73
N GLY A 308 -15.83 -25.25 -23.06
CA GLY A 308 -16.72 -24.50 -23.94
C GLY A 308 -16.08 -23.20 -24.46
N PRO A 309 -16.89 -22.26 -24.99
CA PRO A 309 -16.39 -21.00 -25.54
C PRO A 309 -15.85 -20.10 -24.43
N VAL A 310 -14.56 -19.80 -24.47
CA VAL A 310 -13.89 -18.87 -23.57
C VAL A 310 -13.63 -17.56 -24.30
N LYS A 311 -14.21 -16.47 -23.79
CA LYS A 311 -13.99 -15.12 -24.29
C LYS A 311 -12.69 -14.57 -23.72
N LEU A 312 -11.71 -14.32 -24.58
CA LEU A 312 -10.46 -13.66 -24.26
C LEU A 312 -10.50 -12.23 -24.79
N VAL A 313 -10.19 -11.27 -23.92
CA VAL A 313 -10.12 -9.86 -24.28
C VAL A 313 -8.68 -9.39 -24.08
N SER A 314 -8.12 -8.63 -25.03
CA SER A 314 -6.76 -8.12 -24.92
C SER A 314 -6.55 -7.25 -23.67
N SER A 315 -7.60 -6.60 -23.16
CA SER A 315 -7.55 -5.85 -21.90
C SER A 315 -7.24 -6.72 -20.67
N ALA A 316 -7.45 -8.03 -20.72
CA ALA A 316 -6.99 -8.93 -19.67
C ALA A 316 -5.45 -8.98 -19.58
N LEU A 317 -4.74 -8.85 -20.70
CA LEU A 317 -3.27 -8.78 -20.70
C LEU A 317 -2.77 -7.41 -20.20
N PHE A 318 -3.52 -6.35 -20.49
CA PHE A 318 -3.28 -5.03 -19.90
C PHE A 318 -3.39 -5.10 -18.36
N ASP A 319 -4.44 -5.75 -17.84
CA ASP A 319 -4.62 -6.00 -16.41
C ASP A 319 -3.47 -6.81 -15.77
N VAL A 320 -2.90 -7.77 -16.50
CA VAL A 320 -1.70 -8.49 -16.04
C VAL A 320 -0.49 -7.55 -15.91
N GLY A 321 -0.31 -6.62 -16.85
CA GLY A 321 0.70 -5.57 -16.75
C GLY A 321 0.51 -4.69 -15.52
N VAL A 322 -0.73 -4.23 -15.28
CA VAL A 322 -1.13 -3.47 -14.08
C VAL A 322 -0.82 -4.27 -12.80
N MET A 323 -1.20 -5.55 -12.74
CA MET A 323 -0.97 -6.43 -11.60
C MET A 323 0.51 -6.54 -11.23
N ILE A 324 1.37 -6.80 -12.23
CA ILE A 324 2.82 -6.92 -12.03
C ILE A 324 3.40 -5.59 -11.55
N LEU A 325 2.98 -4.48 -12.17
CA LEU A 325 3.46 -3.14 -11.80
C LEU A 325 3.08 -2.78 -10.37
N VAL A 326 1.82 -2.95 -9.99
CA VAL A 326 1.32 -2.64 -8.64
C VAL A 326 2.04 -3.47 -7.59
N ALA A 327 2.19 -4.78 -7.83
CA ALA A 327 2.96 -5.65 -6.94
C ALA A 327 4.42 -5.19 -6.81
N GLY A 328 5.06 -4.89 -7.94
CA GLY A 328 6.43 -4.37 -7.99
C GLY A 328 6.59 -3.04 -7.22
N ALA A 329 5.65 -2.11 -7.39
CA ALA A 329 5.69 -0.79 -6.75
C ALA A 329 5.59 -0.87 -5.23
N VAL A 330 4.64 -1.66 -4.72
CA VAL A 330 4.48 -1.89 -3.27
C VAL A 330 5.72 -2.56 -2.69
N LEU A 331 6.24 -3.60 -3.37
CA LEU A 331 7.45 -4.29 -2.92
C LEU A 331 8.69 -3.40 -2.97
N ALA A 332 8.81 -2.52 -3.96
CA ALA A 332 9.89 -1.54 -4.05
C ALA A 332 9.87 -0.59 -2.85
N ALA A 333 8.68 -0.06 -2.51
CA ALA A 333 8.51 0.81 -1.35
C ALA A 333 8.81 0.08 -0.03
N MET A 334 8.28 -1.14 0.15
CA MET A 334 8.56 -1.96 1.33
C MET A 334 10.05 -2.28 1.50
N ALA A 335 10.72 -2.73 0.43
CA ALA A 335 12.16 -3.03 0.46
C ALA A 335 13.00 -1.78 0.76
N ALA A 336 12.57 -0.61 0.26
CA ALA A 336 13.18 0.67 0.58
C ALA A 336 13.04 1.02 2.07
N PHE A 337 11.92 0.74 2.73
CA PHE A 337 11.80 1.04 4.17
C PHE A 337 12.47 0.00 5.06
N VAL A 338 12.33 -1.30 4.79
CA VAL A 338 12.90 -2.31 5.68
C VAL A 338 14.42 -2.30 5.68
N GLY A 339 15.05 -2.12 4.50
CA GLY A 339 16.51 -2.03 4.46
C GLY A 339 17.08 -0.78 5.17
N ALA A 340 16.25 0.19 5.56
CA ALA A 340 16.69 1.40 6.25
C ALA A 340 16.89 1.15 7.76
N GLY A 341 16.26 0.11 8.33
CA GLY A 341 16.32 -0.22 9.76
C GLY A 341 17.57 -0.92 10.26
N GLY A 342 18.57 -1.13 9.40
CA GLY A 342 19.86 -1.70 9.81
C GLY A 342 20.87 -0.68 10.35
N ALA A 343 20.52 0.60 10.44
CA ALA A 343 21.40 1.65 10.93
C ALA A 343 20.95 2.09 12.33
N ASP A 344 21.46 1.41 13.36
CA ASP A 344 21.21 1.76 14.77
C ASP A 344 21.76 3.17 15.07
N PRO A 345 21.08 4.01 15.89
CA PRO A 345 21.70 5.17 16.51
C PRO A 345 22.80 4.68 17.46
N ASP A 346 23.98 5.29 17.42
CA ASP A 346 25.03 4.99 18.38
C ASP A 346 24.48 5.07 19.82
N PRO A 347 24.78 4.10 20.69
CA PRO A 347 24.57 4.31 22.11
C PRO A 347 25.47 5.48 22.53
N ASP A 348 24.87 6.47 23.17
CA ASP A 348 25.52 7.66 23.70
C ASP A 348 26.83 7.28 24.44
N PRO A 349 28.02 7.76 24.02
CA PRO A 349 29.27 7.44 24.68
C PRO A 349 29.37 7.97 26.12
N GLY A 350 28.33 8.64 26.62
CA GLY A 350 28.26 9.22 27.97
C GLY A 350 27.74 8.31 29.09
N SER A 351 27.20 7.11 28.84
CA SER A 351 26.78 6.23 29.96
C SER A 351 27.94 5.36 30.43
N THR A 352 28.85 5.97 31.20
CA THR A 352 29.80 5.24 32.04
C THR A 352 29.03 4.37 33.04
N GLY A 353 28.82 3.11 32.70
CA GLY A 353 28.49 2.06 33.65
C GLY A 353 29.65 1.93 34.63
N GLY A 354 29.35 2.08 35.92
CA GLY A 354 30.31 1.97 37.00
C GLY A 354 31.10 0.68 36.91
N ALA A 355 32.40 0.79 37.15
CA ALA A 355 33.33 -0.31 37.29
C ALA A 355 32.73 -1.37 38.24
N VAL A 356 32.58 -2.60 37.73
CA VAL A 356 32.48 -3.78 38.57
C VAL A 356 33.88 -3.97 39.15
N ASP A 357 34.07 -3.46 40.36
CA ASP A 357 35.27 -3.69 41.14
C ASP A 357 35.34 -5.18 41.49
N SER A 358 36.50 -5.76 41.23
CA SER A 358 36.83 -7.15 41.49
C SER A 358 36.84 -7.40 43.00
N MET A 359 35.87 -8.15 43.50
CA MET A 359 35.84 -8.57 44.90
C MET A 359 36.77 -9.77 45.11
N ASP A 360 37.81 -9.57 45.92
CA ASP A 360 38.82 -10.55 46.34
C ASP A 360 38.16 -11.65 47.22
N PRO A 361 38.41 -12.96 47.02
CA PRO A 361 37.77 -14.03 47.80
C PRO A 361 38.20 -14.14 49.27
N ALA A 362 38.95 -13.18 49.81
CA ALA A 362 39.54 -13.26 51.14
C ALA A 362 38.65 -12.75 52.30
N ASP A 363 37.55 -12.02 52.02
CA ASP A 363 36.76 -11.37 53.09
C ASP A 363 35.53 -12.17 53.58
N ALA A 364 35.37 -13.43 53.15
CA ALA A 364 34.23 -14.26 53.53
C ALA A 364 34.49 -15.17 54.73
N VAL A 365 35.22 -14.73 55.77
CA VAL A 365 35.26 -15.40 57.08
C VAL A 365 35.50 -14.36 58.19
N GLY A 366 34.47 -13.98 58.94
CA GLY A 366 34.69 -13.19 60.16
C GLY A 366 33.45 -12.56 60.76
N GLU A 367 33.09 -13.06 61.94
CA GLU A 367 32.31 -12.41 63.00
C GLU A 367 30.77 -12.41 62.93
N VAL A 368 30.26 -13.44 63.61
CA VAL A 368 29.05 -13.46 64.43
C VAL A 368 28.95 -12.23 65.35
N ARG A 369 27.78 -11.56 65.35
CA ARG A 369 27.02 -11.28 66.58
C ARG A 369 25.56 -10.97 66.32
#